data_AF-A0A1I5XYJ7-F1
#
_entry.id   AF-A0A1I5XYJ7-F1
#
_cell.length_a   1.000
_cell.length_b   1.000
_cell.length_c   1.000
_cell.angle_alpha   90.00
_cell.angle_beta   90.00
_cell.angle_gamma   90.00
#
_symmetry.space_group_name_H-M   'P 1'
#
loop_
_entity.id
_entity.type
_entity.pdbx_description
1 polymer ?
#
loop_
_entity_poly.entity_id
_entity_poly.type
_entity_poly.pdbx_seq_one_letter_code
_entity_poly.pdbx_strand_id
1 'polypeptide(L)'
;MVETEISQFARECNDWRETLRSHRDELHQMQTTLQQAVNHPLSKEEQTELEHLQNQLHIQLINIHDLKHAVKLHDRKLHTDVSEPPAFPDNVSVYHENLNEDYHSLESTISELREQIDNFIHQVQ
;
A
#
# COMPACT_ATOMS: atom_id res chain seq x y z
N MET A 1 -4.90 21.43 -22.65
CA MET A 1 -3.96 20.41 -22.15
C MET A 1 -4.06 20.21 -20.64
N VAL A 2 -4.46 21.20 -19.83
CA VAL A 2 -4.58 21.04 -18.36
C VAL A 2 -5.77 20.16 -17.95
N GLU A 3 -6.92 20.25 -18.62
CA GLU A 3 -8.09 19.40 -18.30
C GLU A 3 -7.84 17.90 -18.52
N THR A 4 -6.95 17.56 -19.47
CA THR A 4 -6.57 16.17 -19.73
C THR A 4 -5.66 15.59 -18.65
N GLU A 5 -4.79 16.42 -18.06
CA GLU A 5 -3.87 16.01 -16.98
C GLU A 5 -4.61 15.77 -15.66
N ILE A 6 -5.55 16.65 -15.30
CA ILE A 6 -6.42 16.45 -14.12
C ILE A 6 -7.20 15.14 -14.22
N SER A 7 -7.80 14.90 -15.40
CA SER A 7 -8.60 13.70 -15.63
C SER A 7 -7.74 12.42 -15.56
N GLN A 8 -6.48 12.50 -15.99
CA GLN A 8 -5.52 11.42 -15.84
C GLN A 8 -5.18 11.17 -14.36
N PHE A 9 -4.77 12.21 -13.62
CA PHE A 9 -4.41 12.06 -12.19
C PHE A 9 -5.57 11.56 -11.34
N ALA A 10 -6.80 12.02 -11.60
CA ALA A 10 -7.99 11.54 -10.91
C ALA A 10 -8.27 10.05 -11.21
N ARG A 11 -8.04 9.61 -12.45
CA ARG A 11 -8.15 8.19 -12.82
C ARG A 11 -7.10 7.35 -12.11
N GLU A 12 -5.84 7.77 -12.12
CA GLU A 12 -4.74 7.09 -11.42
C GLU A 12 -5.02 6.99 -9.91
N CYS A 13 -5.54 8.07 -9.29
CA CYS A 13 -5.95 8.04 -7.88
C CYS A 13 -7.06 7.00 -7.60
N ASN A 14 -8.01 6.83 -8.52
CA ASN A 14 -9.06 5.83 -8.35
C ASN A 14 -8.48 4.41 -8.48
N ASP A 15 -7.64 4.19 -9.48
CA ASP A 15 -6.99 2.90 -9.73
C ASP A 15 -6.12 2.50 -8.52
N TRP A 16 -5.28 3.41 -8.00
CA TRP A 16 -4.49 3.17 -6.79
C TRP A 16 -5.38 2.82 -5.59
N ARG A 17 -6.51 3.51 -5.40
CA ARG A 17 -7.42 3.23 -4.28
C ARG A 17 -8.06 1.84 -4.37
N GLU A 18 -8.36 1.36 -5.57
CA GLU A 18 -8.87 0.00 -5.77
C GLU A 18 -7.78 -1.04 -5.46
N THR A 19 -6.57 -0.83 -5.99
CA THR A 19 -5.44 -1.74 -5.74
C THR A 19 -5.03 -1.78 -4.26
N LEU A 20 -4.96 -0.62 -3.59
CA LEU A 20 -4.68 -0.54 -2.15
C LEU A 20 -5.72 -1.27 -1.31
N ARG A 21 -6.98 -1.31 -1.76
CA ARG A 21 -8.02 -2.12 -1.10
C ARG A 21 -7.72 -3.61 -1.26
N SER A 22 -7.38 -4.04 -2.46
CA SER A 22 -6.98 -5.43 -2.74
C SER A 22 -5.78 -5.85 -1.91
N HIS A 23 -4.74 -5.03 -1.84
CA HIS A 23 -3.56 -5.28 -1.02
C HIS A 23 -3.87 -5.41 0.47
N ARG A 24 -4.76 -4.57 1.01
CA ARG A 24 -5.18 -4.71 2.41
C ARG A 24 -5.83 -6.07 2.67
N ASP A 25 -6.71 -6.48 1.76
CA ASP A 25 -7.41 -7.76 1.88
C ASP A 25 -6.41 -8.94 1.73
N GLU A 26 -5.40 -8.81 0.86
CA GLU A 26 -4.27 -9.73 0.74
C GLU A 26 -3.43 -9.81 2.02
N LEU A 27 -3.07 -8.68 2.65
CA LEU A 27 -2.33 -8.66 3.92
C LEU A 27 -3.10 -9.38 5.04
N HIS A 28 -4.42 -9.22 5.10
CA HIS A 28 -5.26 -9.94 6.07
C HIS A 28 -5.31 -11.44 5.79
N GLN A 29 -5.33 -11.83 4.51
CA GLN A 29 -5.26 -13.24 4.13
C GLN A 29 -3.91 -13.84 4.53
N MET A 30 -2.79 -13.15 4.26
CA MET A 30 -1.45 -13.58 4.66
C MET A 30 -1.31 -13.71 6.18
N GLN A 31 -1.87 -12.76 6.94
CA GLN A 31 -1.92 -12.85 8.40
C GLN A 31 -2.64 -14.12 8.87
N THR A 32 -3.77 -14.46 8.24
CA THR A 32 -4.54 -15.66 8.55
C THR A 32 -3.77 -16.93 8.21
N THR A 33 -3.15 -16.98 7.03
CA THR A 33 -2.32 -18.11 6.59
C THR A 33 -1.13 -18.33 7.53
N LEU A 34 -0.43 -17.26 7.91
CA LEU A 34 0.70 -17.31 8.84
C LEU A 34 0.28 -17.87 10.20
N GLN A 35 -0.88 -17.46 10.73
CA GLN A 35 -1.41 -18.01 11.98
C GLN A 35 -1.79 -19.49 11.88
N GLN A 36 -2.29 -19.94 10.73
CA GLN A 36 -2.67 -21.34 10.51
C GLN A 36 -1.46 -22.26 10.33
N ALA A 37 -0.36 -21.74 9.79
CA ALA A 37 0.87 -22.50 9.58
C ALA A 37 1.56 -22.87 10.90
N VAL A 38 1.47 -22.00 11.92
CA VAL A 38 2.06 -22.23 13.24
C VAL A 38 1.16 -23.16 14.08
N ASN A 39 1.20 -24.45 13.78
CA ASN A 39 0.39 -25.46 14.47
C ASN A 39 1.18 -26.32 15.48
N HIS A 40 2.47 -26.02 15.67
CA HIS A 40 3.37 -26.71 16.60
C HIS A 40 4.22 -25.70 17.40
N PRO A 41 4.89 -26.14 18.48
CA PRO A 41 5.86 -25.31 19.17
C PRO A 41 7.00 -24.91 18.24
N LEU A 42 7.26 -23.61 18.15
CA LEU A 42 8.36 -23.03 17.40
C LEU A 42 9.64 -22.96 18.24
N SER A 43 10.79 -23.09 17.60
CA SER A 43 12.09 -22.71 18.17
C SER A 43 12.15 -21.20 18.44
N LYS A 44 13.13 -20.77 19.23
CA LYS A 44 13.29 -19.34 19.55
C LYS A 44 13.55 -18.48 18.30
N GLU A 45 14.26 -19.03 17.32
CA GLU A 45 14.57 -18.34 16.06
C GLU A 45 13.29 -18.15 15.24
N GLU A 46 12.50 -19.21 15.06
CA GLU A 46 11.22 -19.17 14.34
C GLU A 46 10.19 -18.26 15.04
N GLN A 47 10.17 -18.20 16.38
CA GLN A 47 9.33 -17.26 17.12
C GLN A 47 9.71 -15.81 16.83
N THR A 48 11.02 -15.52 16.78
CA THR A 48 11.52 -14.18 16.49
C THR A 48 11.18 -13.75 15.06
N GLU A 49 11.31 -14.68 14.11
CA GLU A 49 10.93 -14.44 12.71
C GLU A 49 9.42 -14.25 12.55
N LEU A 50 8.60 -15.05 13.22
CA LEU A 50 7.15 -14.89 13.26
C LEU A 50 6.76 -13.50 13.78
N GLU A 51 7.34 -13.06 14.91
CA GLU A 51 7.10 -11.73 15.46
C GLU A 51 7.50 -10.63 14.48
N HIS A 52 8.63 -10.79 13.78
CA HIS A 52 9.06 -9.86 12.73
C HIS A 52 8.01 -9.78 11.61
N LEU A 53 7.57 -10.91 11.06
CA LEU A 53 6.58 -10.96 9.99
C LEU A 53 5.24 -10.35 10.41
N GLN A 54 4.78 -10.62 11.63
CA GLN A 54 3.56 -10.02 12.18
C GLN A 54 3.67 -8.50 12.32
N ASN A 55 4.82 -8.01 12.79
CA ASN A 55 5.07 -6.58 12.89
C ASN A 55 5.11 -5.93 11.50
N GLN A 56 5.74 -6.57 10.51
CA GLN A 56 5.76 -6.07 9.14
C GLN A 56 4.35 -5.99 8.53
N LEU A 57 3.53 -7.04 8.68
CA LEU A 57 2.13 -7.02 8.25
C LEU A 57 1.35 -5.86 8.88
N HIS A 58 1.54 -5.63 10.18
CA HIS A 58 0.89 -4.54 10.89
C HIS A 58 1.31 -3.16 10.35
N ILE A 59 2.61 -2.94 10.14
CA ILE A 59 3.15 -1.70 9.58
C ILE A 59 2.60 -1.46 8.18
N GLN A 60 2.56 -2.48 7.32
CA GLN A 60 2.06 -2.30 5.95
C GLN A 60 0.54 -2.03 5.91
N LEU A 61 -0.25 -2.55 6.86
CA LEU A 61 -1.66 -2.17 7.00
C LEU A 61 -1.84 -0.68 7.34
N ILE A 62 -0.96 -0.12 8.19
CA ILE A 62 -0.94 1.31 8.50
C ILE A 62 -0.55 2.11 7.25
N ASN A 63 0.52 1.69 6.54
CA ASN A 63 0.97 2.37 5.32
C ASN A 63 -0.12 2.40 4.25
N ILE A 64 -0.84 1.29 4.02
CA ILE A 64 -1.98 1.24 3.10
C ILE A 64 -3.07 2.24 3.51
N HIS A 65 -3.40 2.30 4.81
CA HIS A 65 -4.40 3.23 5.31
C HIS A 65 -4.01 4.69 5.03
N ASP A 66 -2.77 5.05 5.36
CA ASP A 66 -2.28 6.42 5.27
C ASP A 66 -2.13 6.85 3.81
N LEU A 67 -1.57 5.99 2.95
CA LEU A 67 -1.46 6.25 1.52
C LEU A 67 -2.84 6.40 0.87
N LYS A 68 -3.78 5.51 1.18
CA LYS A 68 -5.17 5.62 0.68
C LYS A 68 -5.82 6.93 1.13
N HIS A 69 -5.56 7.39 2.36
CA HIS A 69 -6.04 8.68 2.84
C HIS A 69 -5.40 9.85 2.08
N ALA A 70 -4.09 9.79 1.84
CA ALA A 70 -3.35 10.80 1.09
C ALA A 70 -3.83 10.91 -0.38
N VAL A 71 -4.00 9.78 -1.07
CA VAL A 71 -4.57 9.72 -2.43
C VAL A 71 -5.97 10.31 -2.47
N LYS A 72 -6.83 10.00 -1.49
CA LYS A 72 -8.17 10.58 -1.40
C LYS A 72 -8.16 12.10 -1.17
N LEU A 73 -7.19 12.60 -0.40
CA LEU A 73 -7.04 14.04 -0.20
C LEU A 73 -6.55 14.72 -1.48
N HIS A 74 -5.63 14.10 -2.21
CA HIS A 74 -5.14 14.59 -3.49
C HIS A 74 -6.27 14.67 -4.52
N ASP A 75 -7.02 13.59 -4.69
CA ASP A 75 -8.18 13.51 -5.58
C ASP A 75 -9.18 14.64 -5.32
N ARG A 76 -9.49 14.94 -4.05
CA ARG A 76 -10.35 16.08 -3.69
C ARG A 76 -9.77 17.44 -4.09
N LYS A 77 -8.46 17.63 -3.91
CA LYS A 77 -7.77 18.87 -4.30
C LYS A 77 -7.81 19.06 -5.81
N LEU A 78 -7.54 18.00 -6.58
CA LEU A 78 -7.64 18.00 -8.04
C LEU A 78 -9.00 18.50 -8.54
N HIS A 79 -10.09 18.13 -7.87
CA HIS A 79 -11.44 18.56 -8.22
C HIS A 79 -11.82 19.97 -7.70
N THR A 80 -11.17 20.45 -6.64
CA THR A 80 -11.48 21.77 -6.05
C THR A 80 -10.79 22.91 -6.80
N ASP A 81 -9.53 22.71 -7.20
CA ASP A 81 -8.72 23.73 -7.87
C ASP A 81 -9.13 24.01 -9.34
N VAL A 82 -9.96 23.15 -9.97
CA VAL A 82 -10.48 23.38 -11.33
C VAL A 82 -11.44 24.57 -11.41
N SER A 83 -11.94 25.07 -10.28
CA SER A 83 -12.92 26.15 -10.25
C SER A 83 -12.31 27.56 -10.38
N GLU A 84 -10.98 27.70 -10.34
CA GLU A 84 -10.29 28.99 -10.49
C GLU A 84 -9.13 28.89 -11.53
N PRO A 85 -9.18 29.61 -12.66
CA PRO A 85 -8.05 29.69 -13.59
C PRO A 85 -7.10 30.88 -13.28
N PRO A 86 -5.78 30.80 -13.59
CA PRO A 86 -4.99 29.61 -13.90
C PRO A 86 -3.64 29.56 -13.15
N ALA A 87 -3.39 28.45 -12.46
CA ALA A 87 -2.13 27.73 -12.54
C ALA A 87 -2.41 26.34 -11.97
N PHE A 88 -2.17 25.29 -12.78
CA PHE A 88 -1.92 23.98 -12.20
C PHE A 88 -0.61 24.16 -11.43
N PRO A 89 -0.64 24.27 -10.09
CA PRO A 89 0.57 24.67 -9.41
C PRO A 89 1.53 23.46 -9.48
N ASP A 90 2.81 23.70 -9.76
CA ASP A 90 3.83 22.64 -9.87
C ASP A 90 3.81 21.69 -8.65
N ASN A 91 3.32 22.17 -7.50
CA ASN A 91 3.13 21.37 -6.30
C ASN A 91 2.13 20.20 -6.45
N VAL A 92 1.14 20.27 -7.33
CA VAL A 92 0.14 19.21 -7.54
C VAL A 92 0.77 18.06 -8.30
N SER A 93 1.51 18.34 -9.37
CA SER A 93 2.22 17.31 -10.14
C SER A 93 3.29 16.65 -9.29
N VAL A 94 4.12 17.43 -8.58
CA VAL A 94 5.16 16.89 -7.68
C VAL A 94 4.55 16.05 -6.57
N TYR A 95 3.42 16.47 -6.00
CA TYR A 95 2.74 15.66 -4.98
C TYR A 95 2.15 14.36 -5.55
N HIS A 96 1.64 14.40 -6.79
CA HIS A 96 1.15 13.20 -7.48
C HIS A 96 2.29 12.20 -7.73
N GLU A 97 3.45 12.67 -8.19
CA GLU A 97 4.65 11.85 -8.38
C GLU A 97 5.11 11.21 -7.08
N ASN A 98 5.15 11.96 -5.96
CA ASN A 98 5.48 11.39 -4.65
C ASN A 98 4.49 10.29 -4.23
N LEU A 99 3.19 10.49 -4.47
CA LEU A 99 2.18 9.44 -4.18
C LEU A 99 2.39 8.20 -5.04
N ASN A 100 2.81 8.37 -6.30
CA ASN A 100 3.13 7.26 -7.18
C ASN A 100 4.39 6.50 -6.72
N GLU A 101 5.42 7.21 -6.25
CA GLU A 101 6.60 6.59 -5.65
C GLU A 101 6.25 5.82 -4.37
N ASP A 102 5.48 6.42 -3.47
CA ASP A 102 5.00 5.76 -2.25
C ASP A 102 4.18 4.51 -2.57
N TYR A 103 3.32 4.59 -3.59
CA TYR A 103 2.51 3.48 -4.08
C TYR A 103 3.37 2.32 -4.58
N HIS A 104 4.33 2.58 -5.47
CA HIS A 104 5.20 1.52 -5.99
C HIS A 104 6.15 0.95 -4.95
N SER A 105 6.63 1.78 -4.02
CA SER A 105 7.43 1.32 -2.89
C SER A 105 6.65 0.35 -2.00
N LEU A 106 5.37 0.66 -1.73
CA LEU A 106 4.47 -0.22 -1.01
C LEU A 106 4.20 -1.54 -1.75
N GLU A 107 3.97 -1.50 -3.07
CA GLU A 107 3.79 -2.71 -3.89
C GLU A 107 5.02 -3.63 -3.82
N SER A 108 6.22 -3.07 -3.92
CA SER A 108 7.47 -3.84 -3.78
C SER A 108 7.56 -4.47 -2.40
N THR A 109 7.29 -3.68 -1.35
CA THR A 109 7.36 -4.14 0.04
C THR A 109 6.37 -5.28 0.31
N ILE A 110 5.15 -5.20 -0.22
CA ILE A 110 4.13 -6.25 -0.09
C ILE A 110 4.58 -7.52 -0.83
N SER A 111 5.16 -7.37 -2.01
CA SER A 111 5.68 -8.51 -2.80
C SER A 111 6.80 -9.23 -2.07
N GLU A 112 7.75 -8.48 -1.49
CA GLU A 112 8.83 -9.03 -0.67
C GLU A 112 8.30 -9.70 0.60
N LEU A 113 7.32 -9.09 1.28
CA LEU A 113 6.70 -9.66 2.48
C LEU A 113 5.98 -10.99 2.16
N ARG A 114 5.34 -11.07 0.99
CA ARG A 114 4.70 -12.32 0.53
C ARG A 114 5.72 -13.43 0.36
N GLU A 115 6.85 -13.16 -0.27
CA GLU A 115 7.93 -14.14 -0.43
C GLU A 115 8.51 -14.57 0.92
N GLN A 116 8.71 -13.62 1.84
CA GLN A 116 9.19 -13.94 3.20
C GLN A 116 8.22 -14.83 3.96
N ILE A 117 6.91 -14.54 3.90
CA ILE A 117 5.87 -15.37 4.55
C ILE A 117 5.83 -16.76 3.93
N ASP A 118 5.89 -16.86 2.60
CA ASP A 118 5.89 -18.16 1.91
C ASP A 118 7.11 -19.00 2.31
N ASN A 119 8.30 -18.40 2.34
CA ASN A 119 9.52 -19.08 2.79
C ASN A 119 9.43 -19.54 4.25
N PHE A 120 8.91 -18.69 5.14
CA PHE A 120 8.73 -19.04 6.55
C PHE A 120 7.75 -20.21 6.73
N ILE A 121 6.63 -20.19 6.00
CA ILE A 121 5.65 -21.29 6.04
C ILE A 121 6.29 -22.60 5.57
N HIS A 122 7.06 -22.59 4.48
CA HIS A 122 7.76 -23.78 3.99
C HIS A 122 8.84 -24.29 4.94
N GLN A 123 9.44 -23.41 5.75
CA GLN A 123 10.44 -23.79 6.75
C GLN A 123 9.81 -24.43 8.00
N VAL A 124 8.64 -23.94 8.39
CA VAL A 124 7.96 -24.33 9.64
C VAL A 124 7.06 -25.55 9.46
N GLN A 125 6.51 -25.80 8.27
CA GLN A 125 5.72 -27.01 7.96
C GLN A 125 6.52 -28.31 8.01
#